data_AF-A0A6I1ZKL7-F1
#
_entry.id   AF-A0A6I1ZKL7-F1
#
_cell.length_a   1.000
_cell.length_b   1.000
_cell.length_c   1.000
_cell.angle_alpha   90.00
_cell.angle_beta   90.00
_cell.angle_gamma   90.00
#
_symmetry.space_group_name_H-M   'P 1'
#
loop_
_entity.id
_entity.type
_entity.pdbx_description
1 polymer ?
#
loop_
_entity_poly.entity_id
_entity_poly.type
_entity_poly.pdbx_seq_one_letter_code
_entity_poly.pdbx_strand_id
1 'polypeptide(L)'
;MDVSSLFYDFELLYDLSFLLYAKDYYDYRFSQYFWYRRGRPLKDEHRLRAFRIIKESPLTVELILSIVAVSSGAIWLIAQAIKKIGNWKLNREKLKLEIEKLRRESNLLSYDEKRARIEMERKLQERECLMIFNSLLRRLERNSIKLKDIDLTLEEFNDQNSR
;
A
#
# COMPACT_ATOMS: atom_id res chain seq x y z
N MET A 1 14.46 -7.73 -14.64
CA MET A 1 13.81 -7.19 -13.41
C MET A 1 12.54 -8.00 -13.25
N ASP A 2 12.49 -8.82 -12.19
CA ASP A 2 12.11 -10.25 -12.34
C ASP A 2 10.97 -10.77 -11.45
N VAL A 3 10.17 -9.94 -10.76
CA VAL A 3 9.20 -10.31 -9.67
C VAL A 3 9.76 -9.99 -8.29
N SER A 4 10.98 -10.41 -7.96
CA SER A 4 11.55 -10.18 -6.62
C SER A 4 11.66 -8.69 -6.27
N SER A 5 11.98 -7.83 -7.24
CA SER A 5 12.02 -6.37 -7.03
C SER A 5 10.62 -5.79 -6.80
N LEU A 6 9.58 -6.35 -7.43
CA LEU A 6 8.20 -5.92 -7.20
C LEU A 6 7.78 -6.25 -5.77
N PHE A 7 8.01 -7.48 -5.33
CA PHE A 7 7.69 -7.90 -3.97
C PHE A 7 8.45 -7.10 -2.93
N TYR A 8 9.74 -6.85 -3.14
CA TYR A 8 10.53 -6.00 -2.25
C TYR A 8 9.97 -4.58 -2.15
N ASP A 9 9.64 -3.94 -3.28
CA ASP A 9 9.05 -2.60 -3.29
C ASP A 9 7.66 -2.58 -2.62
N PHE A 10 6.87 -3.64 -2.77
CA PHE A 10 5.58 -3.81 -2.13
C PHE A 10 5.70 -4.01 -0.62
N GLU A 11 6.68 -4.80 -0.18
CA GLU A 11 7.02 -5.01 1.22
C GLU A 11 7.43 -3.70 1.90
N LEU A 12 8.19 -2.85 1.20
CA LEU A 12 8.59 -1.53 1.69
C LEU A 12 7.41 -0.55 1.73
N LEU A 13 6.47 -0.65 0.79
CA LEU A 13 5.22 0.11 0.83
C LEU A 13 4.38 -0.30 2.03
N TYR A 14 4.27 -1.59 2.31
CA TYR A 14 3.62 -2.09 3.51
C TYR A 14 4.29 -1.56 4.77
N ASP A 15 5.62 -1.66 4.88
CA ASP A 15 6.36 -1.16 6.05
C ASP A 15 6.15 0.33 6.28
N LEU A 16 6.24 1.12 5.21
CA LEU A 16 5.97 2.56 5.27
C LEU A 16 4.57 2.84 5.80
N SER A 17 3.57 2.13 5.26
CA SER A 17 2.16 2.26 5.66
C SER A 17 1.96 1.92 7.12
N PHE A 18 2.53 0.80 7.56
CA PHE A 18 2.41 0.32 8.92
C PHE A 18 3.06 1.29 9.91
N LEU A 19 4.29 1.71 9.65
CA LEU A 19 5.00 2.68 10.49
C LEU A 19 4.28 4.03 10.56
N LEU A 20 3.51 4.40 9.53
CA LEU A 20 2.81 5.67 9.48
C LEU A 20 1.53 5.71 10.34
N TYR A 21 0.88 4.55 10.50
CA TYR A 21 -0.46 4.48 11.10
C TYR A 21 -0.55 3.64 12.37
N ALA A 22 0.33 2.66 12.57
CA ALA A 22 0.30 1.85 13.78
C ALA A 22 0.83 2.61 14.99
N LYS A 23 0.07 2.54 16.09
CA LYS A 23 0.36 3.25 17.35
C LYS A 23 1.74 2.88 17.91
N ASP A 24 2.13 1.61 17.80
CA ASP A 24 3.42 1.07 18.22
C ASP A 24 4.64 1.80 17.63
N TYR A 25 4.46 2.52 16.52
CA TYR A 25 5.55 3.17 15.80
C TYR A 25 5.39 4.69 15.68
N TYR A 26 4.55 5.31 16.52
CA TYR A 26 4.37 6.77 16.52
C TYR A 26 5.66 7.54 16.83
N ASP A 27 6.62 6.96 17.53
CA ASP A 27 7.92 7.59 17.78
C ASP A 27 8.96 7.31 16.68
N TYR A 28 8.62 6.48 15.69
CA TYR A 28 9.53 6.16 14.60
C TYR A 28 9.83 7.39 13.74
N ARG A 29 11.11 7.74 13.59
CA ARG A 29 11.57 8.81 12.70
C ARG A 29 12.05 8.25 11.37
N PHE A 30 11.39 8.69 10.30
CA PHE A 30 11.83 8.36 8.95
C PHE A 30 13.18 9.01 8.65
N SER A 31 14.00 8.34 7.84
CA SER A 31 15.31 8.83 7.44
C SER A 31 15.60 8.39 6.00
N GLN A 32 16.55 9.05 5.35
CA GLN A 32 17.02 8.67 4.01
C GLN A 32 17.54 7.22 3.93
N TYR A 33 17.94 6.64 5.06
CA TYR A 33 18.42 5.26 5.17
C TYR A 33 17.30 4.23 5.41
N PHE A 34 16.03 4.64 5.30
CA PHE A 34 14.87 3.75 5.41
C PHE A 34 15.03 2.46 4.59
N TRP A 35 15.65 2.58 3.41
CA TRP A 35 15.89 1.50 2.45
C TRP A 35 16.96 0.47 2.85
N TYR A 36 17.92 0.86 3.71
CA TYR A 36 19.20 0.16 3.84
C TYR A 36 19.47 -0.40 5.23
N ARG A 37 18.47 -0.42 6.13
CA ARG A 37 18.70 -0.94 7.48
C ARG A 37 18.85 -2.47 7.45
N ARG A 38 19.94 -2.98 8.04
CA ARG A 38 20.25 -4.42 8.24
C ARG A 38 19.21 -5.17 9.10
N GLY A 39 18.15 -4.51 9.53
CA GLY A 39 16.96 -5.09 10.14
C GLY A 39 15.76 -4.23 9.77
N ARG A 40 14.62 -4.89 9.48
CA ARG A 40 13.37 -4.17 9.20
C ARG A 40 12.91 -3.48 10.49
N PRO A 41 12.42 -2.23 10.43
CA PRO A 41 11.99 -1.49 11.61
C PRO A 41 10.71 -2.06 12.26
N LEU A 42 10.10 -3.08 11.65
CA LEU A 42 8.94 -3.78 12.18
C LEU A 42 9.32 -5.02 12.99
N LYS A 43 8.65 -5.20 14.13
CA LYS A 43 8.55 -6.48 14.87
C LYS A 43 8.11 -7.60 13.93
N ASP A 44 8.55 -8.83 14.18
CA ASP A 44 8.30 -9.99 13.31
C ASP A 44 6.80 -10.33 13.14
N GLU A 45 5.99 -10.04 14.16
CA GLU A 45 4.53 -10.17 14.16
C GLU A 45 3.81 -9.12 13.29
N HIS A 46 4.49 -8.01 12.99
CA HIS A 46 3.96 -6.91 12.19
C HIS A 46 4.40 -7.00 10.73
N ARG A 47 5.27 -7.95 10.36
CA ARG A 47 5.77 -8.08 8.98
C ARG A 47 4.72 -8.70 8.06
N LEU A 48 4.71 -8.24 6.81
CA LEU A 48 3.95 -8.85 5.73
C LEU A 48 4.42 -10.29 5.55
N ARG A 49 3.49 -11.24 5.44
CA ARG A 49 3.81 -12.64 5.14
C ARG A 49 3.12 -13.05 3.85
N ALA A 50 3.83 -13.74 2.97
CA ALA A 50 3.21 -14.39 1.83
C ALA A 50 2.49 -15.64 2.32
N PHE A 51 1.20 -15.73 2.03
CA PHE A 51 0.41 -16.92 2.31
C PHE A 51 0.49 -17.90 1.15
N ARG A 52 0.22 -17.40 -0.05
CA ARG A 52 0.17 -18.24 -1.26
C ARG A 52 0.62 -17.46 -2.48
N ILE A 53 1.32 -18.15 -3.37
CA ILE A 53 1.64 -17.65 -4.72
C ILE A 53 1.05 -18.64 -5.72
N ILE A 54 0.09 -18.19 -6.52
CA ILE A 54 -0.52 -18.98 -7.59
C ILE A 54 0.14 -18.56 -8.89
N LYS A 55 0.96 -19.47 -9.44
CA LYS A 55 1.77 -19.25 -10.65
C LYS A 55 0.95 -19.47 -11.93
N GLU A 56 -0.20 -18.83 -12.02
CA GLU A 56 -1.00 -18.76 -13.25
C GLU A 56 -0.76 -17.43 -13.95
N SER A 57 -1.36 -17.24 -15.13
CA SER A 57 -1.41 -15.93 -15.80
C SER A 57 -2.85 -15.41 -15.69
N PRO A 58 -3.11 -14.33 -14.93
CA PRO A 58 -2.15 -13.49 -14.20
C PRO A 58 -1.58 -14.15 -12.91
N LEU A 59 -0.36 -13.76 -12.54
CA LEU A 59 0.28 -14.17 -11.28
C LEU A 59 -0.54 -13.63 -10.10
N THR A 60 -0.99 -14.52 -9.22
CA THR A 60 -1.77 -14.13 -8.03
C THR A 60 -0.96 -14.38 -6.77
N VAL A 61 -0.97 -13.40 -5.86
CA VAL A 61 -0.22 -13.44 -4.60
C VAL A 61 -1.14 -13.06 -3.46
N GLU A 62 -1.33 -13.99 -2.55
CA GLU A 62 -2.10 -13.80 -1.32
C GLU A 62 -1.14 -13.45 -0.20
N LEU A 63 -1.41 -12.34 0.48
CA LEU A 63 -0.57 -11.79 1.53
C LEU A 63 -1.38 -11.69 2.82
N ILE A 64 -0.76 -12.11 3.93
CA ILE A 64 -1.31 -11.92 5.27
C ILE A 64 -0.72 -10.66 5.88
N LEU A 65 -1.63 -9.81 6.33
CA LEU A 65 -1.35 -8.58 7.08
C LEU A 65 -1.66 -8.86 8.56
N SER A 66 -0.87 -8.29 9.48
CA SER A 66 -1.19 -8.38 10.91
C SER A 66 -2.53 -7.68 11.22
N ILE A 67 -3.33 -8.18 12.15
CA ILE A 67 -4.59 -7.52 12.58
C ILE A 67 -4.31 -6.11 13.13
N VAL A 68 -3.14 -5.89 13.74
CA VAL A 68 -2.67 -4.56 14.17
C VAL A 68 -2.42 -3.63 12.96
N ALA A 69 -2.17 -4.18 11.77
CA ALA A 69 -2.05 -3.46 10.50
C ALA A 69 -3.40 -2.95 9.98
N VAL A 70 -4.52 -3.52 10.45
CA VAL A 70 -5.89 -3.14 10.06
C VAL A 70 -6.28 -1.82 10.73
N SER A 71 -5.34 -0.90 10.87
CA SER A 71 -5.68 0.51 10.85
C SER A 71 -6.20 0.83 9.45
N SER A 72 -7.40 1.40 9.37
CA SER A 72 -8.03 1.80 8.11
C SER A 72 -7.09 2.63 7.23
N GLY A 73 -6.22 3.44 7.85
CA GLY A 73 -5.25 4.28 7.16
C GLY A 73 -4.11 3.55 6.44
N ALA A 74 -3.52 2.50 7.02
CA ALA A 74 -2.42 1.77 6.38
C ALA A 74 -2.91 1.04 5.11
N ILE A 75 -4.04 0.37 5.20
CA ILE A 75 -4.70 -0.30 4.08
C ILE A 75 -5.06 0.72 3.00
N TRP A 76 -5.59 1.87 3.40
CA TRP A 76 -5.96 2.93 2.47
C TRP A 76 -4.75 3.51 1.73
N LEU A 77 -3.61 3.71 2.40
CA LEU A 77 -2.37 4.18 1.77
C LEU A 77 -1.87 3.21 0.70
N ILE A 78 -1.89 1.90 1.00
CA ILE A 78 -1.56 0.84 0.04
C ILE A 78 -2.52 0.90 -1.14
N ALA A 79 -3.84 0.89 -0.90
CA ALA A 79 -4.84 0.96 -1.97
C ALA A 79 -4.65 2.19 -2.87
N GLN A 80 -4.32 3.36 -2.31
CA GLN A 80 -4.02 4.56 -3.08
C GLN A 80 -2.73 4.47 -3.88
N ALA A 81 -1.68 3.86 -3.33
CA ALA A 81 -0.44 3.64 -4.05
C ALA A 81 -0.70 2.80 -5.31
N ILE A 82 -1.43 1.69 -5.17
CA ILE A 82 -1.80 0.83 -6.30
C ILE A 82 -2.73 1.54 -7.27
N LYS A 83 -3.77 2.25 -6.78
CA LYS A 83 -4.61 3.09 -7.65
C LYS A 83 -3.76 4.08 -8.44
N LYS A 84 -2.80 4.77 -7.81
CA LYS A 84 -1.90 5.71 -8.49
C LYS A 84 -1.05 5.02 -9.55
N ILE A 85 -0.48 3.85 -9.26
CA ILE A 85 0.38 3.10 -10.20
C ILE A 85 -0.44 2.53 -11.38
N GLY A 86 -1.60 1.95 -11.10
CA GLY A 86 -2.48 1.35 -12.11
C GLY A 86 -3.17 2.39 -13.00
N ASN A 87 -3.65 3.48 -12.40
CA ASN A 87 -4.34 4.53 -13.13
C ASN A 87 -3.40 5.44 -13.94
N TRP A 88 -2.11 5.58 -13.59
CA TRP A 88 -1.22 6.52 -14.29
C TRP A 88 -1.07 6.20 -15.78
N LYS A 89 -1.17 4.92 -16.18
CA LYS A 89 -1.09 4.50 -17.58
C LYS A 89 -2.43 4.61 -18.34
N LEU A 90 -3.57 4.70 -17.64
CA LEU A 90 -4.92 4.78 -18.24
C LEU A 90 -5.58 6.18 -18.16
N ASN A 91 -5.07 7.08 -17.30
CA ASN A 91 -5.85 8.25 -16.84
C ASN A 91 -5.71 9.59 -17.56
N ARG A 92 -4.83 9.77 -18.54
CA ARG A 92 -4.74 11.13 -19.11
C ARG A 92 -5.92 11.49 -20.01
N GLU A 93 -6.59 10.52 -20.63
CA GLU A 93 -7.62 10.81 -21.64
C GLU A 93 -9.03 10.32 -21.23
N LYS A 94 -9.18 9.12 -20.65
CA LYS A 94 -10.51 8.61 -20.24
C LYS A 94 -11.01 9.19 -18.91
N LEU A 95 -10.11 9.46 -17.95
CA LEU A 95 -10.54 9.85 -16.60
C LEU A 95 -11.19 11.25 -16.55
N LYS A 96 -10.87 12.15 -17.49
CA LYS A 96 -11.53 13.47 -17.57
C LYS A 96 -13.03 13.35 -17.90
N LEU A 97 -13.39 12.46 -18.82
CA LEU A 97 -14.77 12.27 -19.27
C LEU A 97 -15.59 11.45 -18.27
N GLU A 98 -14.96 10.54 -17.54
CA GLU A 98 -15.63 9.71 -16.52
C GLU A 98 -15.79 10.43 -15.18
N ILE A 99 -14.83 11.27 -14.77
CA ILE A 99 -14.95 12.12 -13.56
C ILE A 99 -16.12 13.10 -13.68
N GLU A 100 -16.36 13.67 -14.86
CA GLU A 100 -17.45 14.64 -15.06
C GLU A 100 -18.84 13.99 -14.98
N LYS A 101 -18.92 12.71 -15.38
CA LYS A 101 -20.14 11.90 -15.32
C LYS A 101 -20.39 11.33 -13.91
N LEU A 102 -19.35 10.84 -13.24
CA LEU A 102 -19.41 10.25 -11.89
C LEU A 102 -19.53 11.29 -10.76
N ARG A 103 -19.16 12.57 -11.00
CA ARG A 103 -19.36 13.67 -10.04
C ARG A 103 -20.82 13.97 -9.71
N ARG A 104 -21.78 13.46 -10.49
CA ARG A 104 -23.22 13.67 -10.24
C ARG A 104 -23.89 12.57 -9.41
N GLU A 105 -23.28 11.39 -9.26
CA GLU A 105 -23.94 10.22 -8.64
C GLU A 105 -23.30 9.71 -7.34
N SER A 106 -22.10 10.16 -6.95
CA SER A 106 -21.37 9.59 -5.80
C SER A 106 -20.83 10.63 -4.81
N ASN A 107 -21.73 11.33 -4.11
CA ASN A 107 -21.34 12.42 -3.21
C ASN A 107 -20.78 11.95 -1.84
N LEU A 108 -21.17 10.77 -1.34
CA LEU A 108 -20.72 10.27 -0.04
C LEU A 108 -19.38 9.52 -0.12
N LEU A 109 -19.23 8.59 -1.06
CA LEU A 109 -17.96 7.87 -1.28
C LEU A 109 -16.83 8.83 -1.69
N SER A 110 -17.14 9.87 -2.48
CA SER A 110 -16.17 10.92 -2.81
C SER A 110 -15.71 11.72 -1.57
N TYR A 111 -16.57 11.89 -0.58
CA TYR A 111 -16.25 12.66 0.62
C TYR A 111 -15.29 11.91 1.54
N ASP A 112 -15.56 10.63 1.82
CA ASP A 112 -14.68 9.83 2.66
C ASP A 112 -13.34 9.50 1.97
N GLU A 113 -13.33 9.28 0.66
CA GLU A 113 -12.08 9.18 -0.10
C GLU A 113 -11.27 10.48 -0.05
N LYS A 114 -11.91 11.65 -0.17
CA LYS A 114 -11.23 12.95 -0.03
C LYS A 114 -10.68 13.15 1.37
N ARG A 115 -11.44 12.81 2.42
CA ARG A 115 -10.98 12.93 3.80
C ARG A 115 -9.78 12.03 4.09
N ALA A 116 -9.86 10.76 3.71
CA ALA A 116 -8.76 9.82 3.87
C ALA A 116 -7.51 10.28 3.08
N ARG A 117 -7.70 10.90 1.92
CA ARG A 117 -6.60 11.49 1.14
C ARG A 117 -5.93 12.65 1.84
N ILE A 118 -6.71 13.59 2.34
CA ILE A 118 -6.19 14.74 3.08
C ILE A 118 -5.46 14.25 4.33
N GLU A 119 -6.02 13.27 5.05
CA GLU A 119 -5.38 12.69 6.23
C GLU A 119 -4.06 11.99 5.90
N MET A 120 -4.02 11.22 4.81
CA MET A 120 -2.79 10.58 4.33
C MET A 120 -1.72 11.61 3.95
N GLU A 121 -2.08 12.61 3.15
CA GLU A 121 -1.16 13.68 2.74
C GLU A 121 -0.64 14.44 3.97
N ARG A 122 -1.50 14.74 4.94
CA ARG A 122 -1.13 15.35 6.22
C ARG A 122 -0.15 14.46 7.00
N LYS A 123 -0.44 13.17 7.20
CA LYS A 123 0.45 12.26 7.93
C LYS A 123 1.81 12.11 7.24
N LEU A 124 1.84 12.01 5.91
CA LEU A 124 3.09 11.94 5.13
C LEU A 124 3.94 13.20 5.30
N GLN A 125 3.30 14.38 5.42
CA GLN A 125 3.98 15.65 5.67
C GLN A 125 4.47 15.74 7.12
N GLU A 126 3.60 15.48 8.10
CA GLU A 126 3.94 15.51 9.53
C GLU A 126 5.09 14.57 9.89
N ARG A 127 5.22 13.46 9.16
CA ARG A 127 6.23 12.43 9.39
C ARG A 127 7.42 12.57 8.44
N GLU A 128 7.47 13.65 7.66
CA GLU A 128 8.54 13.99 6.71
C GLU A 128 8.90 12.86 5.73
N CYS A 129 7.96 11.97 5.42
CA CYS A 129 8.21 10.76 4.64
C CYS A 129 7.63 10.79 3.22
N LEU A 130 7.08 11.94 2.80
CA LEU A 130 6.53 12.14 1.46
C LEU A 130 7.53 11.82 0.33
N MET A 131 8.82 12.15 0.51
CA MET A 131 9.86 11.82 -0.47
C MET A 131 10.10 10.31 -0.60
N ILE A 132 10.07 9.58 0.52
CA ILE A 132 10.20 8.11 0.55
C ILE A 132 9.02 7.49 -0.19
N PHE A 133 7.80 7.94 0.12
CA PHE A 133 6.58 7.49 -0.55
C PHE A 133 6.63 7.73 -2.07
N ASN A 134 6.96 8.94 -2.52
CA ASN A 134 7.04 9.26 -3.94
C ASN A 134 8.18 8.52 -4.67
N SER A 135 9.25 8.16 -3.96
CA SER A 135 10.31 7.30 -4.50
C SER A 135 9.83 5.86 -4.68
N LEU A 136 9.10 5.30 -3.69
CA LEU A 136 8.46 3.99 -3.79
C LEU A 136 7.52 3.89 -4.98
N LEU A 137 6.62 4.88 -5.14
CA LEU A 137 5.67 4.90 -6.25
C LEU A 137 6.39 4.88 -7.60
N ARG A 138 7.46 5.66 -7.76
CA ARG A 138 8.25 5.69 -9.01
C ARG A 138 8.95 4.37 -9.29
N ARG A 139 9.42 3.66 -8.26
CA ARG A 139 10.05 2.33 -8.40
C ARG A 139 9.04 1.28 -8.84
N LEU A 140 7.89 1.24 -8.16
CA LEU A 140 6.78 0.35 -8.51
C LEU A 140 6.24 0.63 -9.92
N GLU A 141 6.12 1.89 -10.31
CA GLU A 141 5.69 2.29 -11.65
C GLU A 141 6.66 1.83 -12.74
N ARG A 142 7.97 1.94 -12.51
CA ARG A 142 9.01 1.53 -13.48
C ARG A 142 9.16 0.02 -13.59
N ASN A 143 8.59 -0.75 -12.66
CA ASN A 143 8.65 -2.20 -12.70
C ASN A 143 8.00 -2.74 -13.99
N SER A 144 8.59 -3.77 -14.59
CA SER A 144 8.07 -4.41 -15.81
C SER A 144 6.74 -5.11 -15.57
N ILE A 145 6.53 -5.62 -14.35
CA ILE A 145 5.31 -6.31 -13.92
C ILE A 145 4.33 -5.27 -13.39
N LYS A 146 3.11 -5.29 -13.94
CA LYS A 146 2.05 -4.34 -13.58
C LYS A 146 1.05 -4.99 -12.65
N LEU A 147 0.73 -4.29 -11.57
CA LEU A 147 -0.37 -4.65 -10.68
C LEU A 147 -1.67 -4.30 -11.40
N LYS A 148 -2.53 -5.31 -11.58
CA LYS A 148 -3.81 -5.14 -12.29
C LYS A 148 -4.97 -4.91 -11.33
N ASP A 149 -4.99 -5.65 -10.24
CA ASP A 149 -6.07 -5.59 -9.25
C ASP A 149 -5.58 -5.98 -7.85
N ILE A 150 -6.34 -5.60 -6.84
CA ILE A 150 -6.13 -5.98 -5.43
C ILE A 150 -7.47 -6.19 -4.76
N ASP A 151 -7.61 -7.38 -4.19
CA ASP A 151 -8.68 -7.71 -3.26
C ASP A 151 -8.15 -7.71 -1.82
N LEU A 152 -8.96 -7.19 -0.91
CA LEU A 152 -8.69 -7.16 0.52
C LEU A 152 -9.78 -7.93 1.23
N THR A 153 -9.41 -9.07 1.79
CA THR A 153 -10.31 -9.89 2.61
C THR A 153 -9.84 -9.81 4.06
N LEU A 154 -10.77 -9.56 4.97
CA LEU A 154 -10.52 -9.68 6.40
C LEU A 154 -10.85 -11.11 6.81
N GLU A 155 -9.84 -11.91 7.12
CA GLU A 155 -10.02 -13.25 7.69
C GLU A 155 -9.38 -13.31 9.08
N GLU A 156 -10.13 -13.80 10.07
CA GLU A 156 -9.59 -14.10 11.39
C GLU A 156 -8.76 -15.38 11.29
N PHE A 157 -7.44 -15.23 11.20
CA PHE A 157 -6.53 -16.37 11.24
C PHE A 157 -6.36 -16.84 12.69
N ASN A 158 -7.02 -17.96 13.04
CA ASN A 158 -6.73 -18.69 14.27
C ASN A 158 -5.44 -19.50 14.08
N ASP A 159 -4.38 -19.08 14.76
CA ASP A 159 -3.05 -19.70 14.74
C ASP A 159 -3.03 -21.03 15.55
N GLN A 160 -3.87 -22.00 15.15
CA GLN A 160 -3.97 -23.31 15.81
C GLN A 160 -3.37 -24.48 15.03
N ASN A 161 -2.83 -24.28 13.82
CA ASN A 161 -2.21 -25.36 13.05
C ASN A 161 -0.72 -25.10 12.80
N SER A 162 0.06 -25.19 13.88
CA SER A 162 1.49 -25.51 13.81
C SER A 162 1.79 -26.53 14.91
N ARG A 163 1.57 -27.80 14.59
CA ARG A 163 2.15 -28.96 15.26
C ARG A 163 2.80 -29.84 14.20
#